data_AF-A0A9J7ABQ5-F1
#
_entry.id   AF-A0A9J7ABQ5-F1
#
_cell.length_a   1.000
_cell.length_b   1.000
_cell.length_c   1.000
_cell.angle_alpha   90.00
_cell.angle_beta   90.00
_cell.angle_gamma   90.00
#
_symmetry.space_group_name_H-M   'P 1'
#
loop_
_entity.id
_entity.type
_entity.pdbx_description
1 polymer ?
#
loop_
_entity_poly.entity_id
_entity_poly.type
_entity_poly.pdbx_seq_one_letter_code
_entity_poly.pdbx_strand_id
1 'polypeptide(L)'
;MSLEMIVAIAVIGMLVFVIGLKIWLGKLFAFKMNEGQILCHMQDNPGNAGFHTLEAIAEATQLELHLVTQICQQSTQIAKHAERDLWRIK
;
A
#
# COMPACT_ATOMS: atom_id res chain seq x y z
N MET A 1 -24.00 29.80 21.66
CA MET A 1 -22.64 29.79 21.05
C MET A 1 -22.54 31.01 20.15
N SER A 2 -21.54 31.86 20.35
CA SER A 2 -21.36 33.07 19.51
C SER A 2 -20.89 32.69 18.11
N LEU A 3 -21.27 33.51 17.11
CA LEU A 3 -20.94 33.27 15.69
C LEU A 3 -19.43 33.13 15.47
N GLU A 4 -18.63 33.91 16.21
CA GLU A 4 -17.16 33.86 16.22
C GLU A 4 -16.63 32.47 16.61
N MET A 5 -17.28 31.81 17.58
CA MET A 5 -16.88 30.48 18.04
C MET A 5 -17.17 29.41 16.98
N ILE A 6 -18.29 29.54 16.27
CA ILE A 6 -18.67 28.63 15.17
C ILE A 6 -17.67 28.75 14.02
N VAL A 7 -17.31 29.97 13.64
CA VAL A 7 -16.33 30.22 12.57
C VAL A 7 -14.94 29.70 12.96
N ALA A 8 -14.49 29.93 14.18
CA ALA A 8 -13.20 29.43 14.66
C ALA A 8 -13.11 27.89 14.60
N ILE A 9 -14.15 27.19 15.07
CA ILE A 9 -14.20 25.73 15.04
C ILE A 9 -14.23 25.22 13.59
N ALA A 10 -15.00 25.88 12.71
CA ALA A 10 -15.08 25.49 11.30
C ALA A 10 -13.73 25.60 10.59
N VAL A 11 -12.98 26.69 10.81
CA VAL A 11 -11.66 26.90 10.20
C VAL A 11 -10.66 25.87 10.70
N ILE A 12 -10.61 25.62 12.01
CA ILE A 12 -9.71 24.61 12.59
C ILE A 12 -10.08 23.21 12.07
N GLY A 13 -11.37 22.88 12.03
CA GLY A 13 -11.86 21.60 11.51
C GLY A 13 -11.47 21.38 10.04
N MET A 14 -11.63 22.41 9.20
CA MET A 14 -11.23 22.34 7.79
C MET A 14 -9.73 22.11 7.63
N LEU A 15 -8.90 22.79 8.44
CA LEU A 15 -7.46 22.72 8.34
C LEU A 15 -6.94 21.32 8.75
N VAL A 16 -7.47 20.78 9.86
CA VAL A 16 -7.18 19.40 10.28
C VAL A 16 -7.65 18.39 9.25
N PHE A 17 -8.84 18.59 8.66
CA PHE A 17 -9.38 17.72 7.63
C PHE A 17 -8.48 17.66 6.39
N VAL A 18 -8.07 18.81 5.85
CA VAL A 18 -7.21 18.87 4.66
C VAL A 18 -5.85 18.22 4.92
N ILE A 19 -5.24 18.47 6.08
CA ILE A 19 -3.96 17.85 6.44
C ILE A 19 -4.12 16.34 6.58
N GLY A 20 -5.14 15.88 7.30
CA GLY A 20 -5.42 14.47 7.48
C GLY A 20 -5.64 13.75 6.14
N LEU A 21 -6.40 14.37 5.24
CA LEU A 21 -6.70 13.82 3.92
C LEU A 21 -5.45 13.76 3.04
N LYS A 22 -4.57 14.77 3.11
CA LYS A 22 -3.28 14.75 2.39
C LYS A 22 -2.35 13.64 2.88
N ILE A 23 -2.23 13.45 4.20
CA ILE A 23 -1.41 12.38 4.77
C ILE A 23 -1.98 11.01 4.38
N TRP A 24 -3.31 10.87 4.46
CA TRP A 24 -3.99 9.64 4.08
C TRP A 24 -3.79 9.30 2.61
N LEU A 25 -3.98 10.27 1.71
CA LEU A 25 -3.70 10.12 0.28
C LEU A 25 -2.23 9.76 0.02
N GLY A 26 -1.28 10.41 0.71
CA GLY A 26 0.14 10.11 0.56
C GLY A 26 0.47 8.66 0.92
N LYS A 27 -0.09 8.16 2.02
CA LYS A 27 0.05 6.75 2.42
C LYS A 27 -0.57 5.79 1.41
N LEU A 28 -1.76 6.12 0.91
CA LEU A 28 -2.48 5.29 -0.05
C LEU A 28 -1.76 5.25 -1.41
N PHE A 29 -1.19 6.38 -1.82
CA PHE A 29 -0.40 6.48 -3.05
C PHE A 29 0.92 5.70 -2.92
N ALA A 30 1.63 5.84 -1.79
CA ALA A 30 2.83 5.05 -1.51
C ALA A 30 2.53 3.54 -1.51
N PHE A 31 1.43 3.14 -0.88
CA PHE A 31 0.97 1.74 -0.89
C PHE A 31 0.71 1.25 -2.31
N LYS A 32 -0.04 2.01 -3.12
CA LYS A 32 -0.37 1.65 -4.50
C LYS A 32 0.85 1.60 -5.41
N MET A 33 1.81 2.51 -5.22
CA MET A 33 3.05 2.55 -5.98
C MET A 33 3.93 1.34 -5.67
N ASN A 34 4.06 0.97 -4.39
CA ASN A 34 4.79 -0.22 -3.98
C ASN A 34 4.08 -1.52 -4.43
N GLU A 35 2.74 -1.56 -4.33
CA GLU A 35 1.92 -2.65 -4.90
C GLU A 35 2.18 -2.80 -6.40
N GLY A 36 2.21 -1.69 -7.14
CA GLY A 36 2.52 -1.68 -8.57
C GLY A 36 3.92 -2.19 -8.90
N GLN A 37 4.94 -1.81 -8.13
CA GLN A 37 6.30 -2.35 -8.31
C GLN A 37 6.37 -3.86 -8.08
N ILE A 38 5.70 -4.36 -7.04
CA ILE A 38 5.62 -5.79 -6.75
C ILE A 38 4.90 -6.54 -7.88
N LEU A 39 3.77 -6.01 -8.35
CA LEU A 39 3.01 -6.60 -9.46
C LEU A 39 3.79 -6.59 -10.78
N CYS A 40 4.43 -5.47 -11.14
CA CYS A 40 5.31 -5.39 -12.31
C CYS A 40 6.43 -6.42 -12.21
N HIS A 41 7.09 -6.52 -11.06
CA HIS A 41 8.17 -7.49 -10.87
C HIS A 41 7.67 -8.94 -11.03
N MET A 42 6.55 -9.29 -10.39
CA MET A 42 5.96 -10.64 -10.52
C MET A 42 5.49 -10.93 -11.95
N GLN A 43 5.13 -9.91 -12.73
CA GLN A 43 4.67 -10.06 -14.11
C GLN A 43 5.84 -10.19 -15.10
N ASP A 44 6.89 -9.39 -14.92
CA ASP A 44 8.09 -9.42 -15.77
C ASP A 44 8.97 -10.64 -15.47
N ASN A 45 8.99 -11.09 -14.22
CA ASN A 45 9.67 -12.31 -13.81
C ASN A 45 8.65 -13.24 -13.18
N PRO A 46 7.98 -14.14 -13.93
CA PRO A 46 7.04 -15.10 -13.35
C PRO A 46 7.70 -16.19 -12.49
N GLY A 47 9.02 -16.19 -12.32
CA GLY A 47 9.72 -17.19 -11.51
C GLY A 47 9.59 -18.61 -12.06
N ASN A 48 10.20 -19.56 -11.35
CA ASN A 48 10.10 -20.97 -11.71
C ASN A 48 8.70 -21.47 -11.28
N ALA A 49 7.79 -21.65 -12.24
CA ALA A 49 6.40 -22.02 -12.06
C ALA A 49 5.43 -20.93 -11.52
N GLY A 50 5.68 -19.62 -11.67
CA GLY A 50 4.67 -18.61 -11.31
C GLY A 50 4.62 -18.24 -9.83
N PHE A 51 5.63 -18.61 -9.03
CA PHE A 51 5.63 -18.41 -7.58
C PHE A 51 6.85 -17.62 -7.11
N HIS A 52 6.63 -16.65 -6.23
CA HIS A 52 7.67 -15.83 -5.62
C HIS A 52 7.60 -15.91 -4.10
N THR A 53 8.76 -16.08 -3.45
CA THR A 53 8.88 -15.93 -2.00
C THR A 53 8.95 -14.44 -1.65
N LEU A 54 8.53 -14.09 -0.44
CA LEU A 54 8.58 -12.70 0.08
C LEU A 54 10.00 -12.12 0.03
N GLU A 55 11.00 -12.96 0.26
CA GLU A 55 12.42 -12.59 0.23
C GLU A 55 12.87 -12.19 -1.17
N ALA A 56 12.51 -12.98 -2.19
CA ALA A 56 12.85 -12.68 -3.58
C ALA A 56 12.17 -11.40 -4.08
N ILE A 57 10.93 -11.12 -3.63
CA ILE A 57 10.21 -9.89 -3.95
C ILE A 57 10.86 -8.70 -3.27
N ALA A 58 11.21 -8.82 -1.98
CA ALA A 58 11.86 -7.76 -1.22
C ALA A 58 13.24 -7.40 -1.80
N GLU A 59 14.03 -8.41 -2.16
CA GLU A 59 15.33 -8.22 -2.80
C GLU A 59 15.21 -7.52 -4.16
N ALA A 60 14.23 -7.92 -4.98
CA ALA A 60 14.05 -7.36 -6.31
C ALA A 60 13.43 -5.95 -6.31
N THR A 61 12.56 -5.64 -5.35
CA THR A 61 11.91 -4.32 -5.23
C THR A 61 12.68 -3.36 -4.33
N GLN A 62 13.75 -3.80 -3.68
CA GLN A 62 14.50 -3.04 -2.66
C GLN A 62 13.60 -2.51 -1.53
N LEU A 63 12.48 -3.17 -1.28
CA LEU A 63 11.54 -2.84 -0.21
C LEU A 63 11.85 -3.67 1.03
N GLU A 64 11.55 -3.13 2.22
CA GLU A 64 11.65 -3.93 3.44
C GLU A 64 10.70 -5.13 3.40
N LEU A 65 11.19 -6.27 3.89
CA LEU A 65 10.43 -7.51 3.96
C LEU A 65 9.07 -7.33 4.68
N HIS A 66 9.05 -6.49 5.73
CA HIS A 66 7.82 -6.18 6.45
C HIS A 66 6.80 -5.43 5.60
N LEU A 67 7.25 -4.44 4.81
CA LEU A 67 6.40 -3.70 3.87
C LEU A 67 5.86 -4.61 2.77
N VAL A 68 6.72 -5.46 2.20
CA VAL A 68 6.31 -6.43 1.17
C VAL A 68 5.27 -7.40 1.72
N THR A 69 5.47 -7.91 2.93
CA THR A 69 4.51 -8.81 3.60
C THR A 69 3.17 -8.11 3.79
N GLN A 70 3.19 -6.88 4.31
CA GLN A 70 1.97 -6.10 4.54
C GLN A 70 1.24 -5.79 3.22
N ILE A 71 1.97 -5.43 2.15
CA ILE A 71 1.38 -5.15 0.85
C ILE A 71 0.81 -6.42 0.20
N CYS A 72 1.52 -7.54 0.26
CA CYS A 72 1.03 -8.81 -0.26
C CYS A 72 -0.22 -9.28 0.49
N GLN A 73 -0.28 -9.10 1.80
CA GLN A 73 -1.46 -9.42 2.62
C GLN A 73 -2.64 -8.45 2.40
N GLN A 74 -2.39 -7.15 2.24
CA GLN A 74 -3.44 -6.16 1.97
C GLN A 74 -3.91 -6.17 0.51
N SER A 75 -3.06 -6.55 -0.43
CA SER A 75 -3.39 -6.54 -1.86
C SER A 75 -4.34 -7.68 -2.18
N THR A 76 -5.54 -7.33 -2.63
CA THR A 76 -6.57 -8.30 -3.01
C THR A 76 -6.21 -9.06 -4.29
N GLN A 77 -5.23 -8.58 -5.08
CA GLN A 77 -4.78 -9.26 -6.30
C GLN A 77 -3.76 -10.35 -5.99
N ILE A 78 -2.86 -10.07 -5.03
CA ILE A 78 -1.77 -10.96 -4.65
C ILE A 78 -2.24 -11.98 -3.60
N ALA A 79 -3.04 -11.56 -2.61
CA ALA A 79 -3.57 -12.43 -1.57
C ALA A 79 -4.53 -13.54 -2.06
N LYS A 80 -5.14 -13.36 -3.25
CA LYS A 80 -6.05 -14.37 -3.83
C LYS A 80 -5.39 -15.68 -4.21
N HIS A 81 -4.06 -15.69 -4.39
CA HIS A 81 -3.31 -16.87 -4.84
C HIS A 81 -2.10 -17.16 -3.95
N ALA A 82 -2.14 -16.72 -2.69
CA ALA A 82 -1.11 -17.03 -1.70
C ALA A 82 -1.31 -18.47 -1.20
N GLU A 83 -0.37 -19.36 -1.52
CA GLU A 83 -0.36 -20.75 -1.03
C GLU A 83 0.94 -20.99 -0.25
N ARG A 84 0.85 -21.16 1.09
CA ARG A 84 1.98 -21.47 1.99
C ARG A 84 3.29 -20.72 1.66
N ASP A 85 3.31 -19.39 1.88
CA ASP A 85 4.46 -18.49 1.63
C ASP A 85 4.86 -18.27 0.15
N LEU A 86 4.14 -18.87 -0.79
CA LEU A 86 4.36 -18.67 -2.21
C LEU A 86 3.27 -17.74 -2.76
N TRP A 87 3.69 -16.60 -3.28
CA TRP A 87 2.82 -15.57 -3.83
C TRP A 87 2.81 -15.65 -5.35
N ARG A 88 1.61 -15.60 -5.94
CA ARG A 88 1.39 -15.69 -7.38
C ARG A 88 0.42 -14.60 -7.84
N ILE A 89 0.63 -14.09 -9.04
CA ILE A 89 -0.35 -13.32 -9.80
C ILE A 89 -0.92 -14.20 -10.92
N LYS A 90 -2.20 -14.03 -11.24
CA LYS A 90 -2.90 -14.80 -12.29
C LYS A 90 -2.70 -14.16 -13.66
#